data_AF-A0A355PKT5-F1
#
_entry.id   AF-A0A355PKT5-F1
#
_cell.length_a   1.000
_cell.length_b   1.000
_cell.length_c   1.000
_cell.angle_alpha   90.00
_cell.angle_beta   90.00
_cell.angle_gamma   90.00
#
_symmetry.space_group_name_H-M   'P 1'
#
loop_
_entity.id
_entity.type
_entity.pdbx_description
1 polymer ?
#
loop_
_entity_poly.entity_id
_entity_poly.type
_entity_poly.pdbx_seq_one_letter_code
_entity_poly.pdbx_strand_id
1 'polypeptide(L)' 'EDEIDISRGDWIVSADAEIPLSNVFNADIVWMHEDALTPGKLYDIKLATRDLAGQVSA' A
#
# COMPACT_ATOMS: atom_id res chain seq x y z
N GLU A 1 15.93 25.43 -12.35
CA GLU A 1 16.30 24.18 -11.66
C GLU A 1 15.02 23.36 -11.60
N ASP A 2 14.99 22.21 -12.28
CA ASP A 2 13.85 21.27 -12.24
C ASP A 2 14.21 20.14 -11.27
N GLU A 3 14.10 20.45 -9.99
CA GLU A 3 14.21 19.44 -8.94
C GLU A 3 12.94 18.60 -8.93
N ILE A 4 13.10 17.27 -8.86
CA ILE A 4 12.00 16.33 -8.70
C ILE A 4 12.17 15.68 -7.34
N ASP A 5 11.23 15.95 -6.44
CA ASP A 5 11.18 15.32 -5.11
C ASP A 5 10.62 13.90 -5.24
N ILE A 6 11.40 12.92 -4.77
CA ILE A 6 11.02 11.51 -4.71
C ILE A 6 11.41 10.93 -3.35
N SER A 7 10.52 10.10 -2.81
CA SER A 7 10.68 9.44 -1.52
C SER A 7 10.79 7.92 -1.68
N ARG A 8 11.30 7.26 -0.64
CA ARG A 8 11.31 5.79 -0.59
C ARG A 8 9.88 5.27 -0.58
N GLY A 9 9.55 4.45 -1.56
CA GLY A 9 8.20 3.92 -1.76
C GLY A 9 7.51 4.48 -3.01
N ASP A 10 8.07 5.54 -3.61
CA ASP A 10 7.61 6.04 -4.91
C ASP A 10 8.04 5.10 -6.03
N TRP A 11 7.19 4.99 -7.04
CA TRP A 11 7.44 4.15 -8.21
C TRP A 11 7.78 5.06 -9.38
N ILE A 12 8.98 4.89 -9.93
CA ILE A 12 9.37 5.52 -11.19
C ILE A 12 8.87 4.61 -12.31
N VAL A 13 7.95 5.14 -13.11
CA VAL A 13 7.31 4.44 -14.23
C VAL A 13 7.63 5.13 -15.55
N SER A 14 7.33 4.47 -16.67
CA SER A 14 7.47 5.10 -17.98
C SER A 14 6.54 6.31 -18.10
N ALA A 15 6.97 7.35 -18.82
CA ALA A 15 6.20 8.59 -18.98
C ALA A 15 4.86 8.40 -19.72
N ASP A 16 4.75 7.32 -20.49
CA ASP A 16 3.57 6.91 -21.24
C ASP A 16 2.75 5.80 -20.54
N ALA A 17 3.14 5.39 -19.33
CA ALA A 17 2.42 4.35 -18.61
C ALA A 17 1.12 4.87 -17.98
N GLU A 18 0.00 4.22 -18.28
CA GLU A 18 -1.26 4.44 -17.58
C GLU A 18 -1.37 3.51 -16.36
N ILE A 19 -1.06 4.05 -15.18
CA ILE A 19 -1.11 3.30 -13.92
C ILE A 19 -2.29 3.78 -13.08
N PRO A 20 -3.27 2.91 -12.77
CA PRO A 20 -4.35 3.28 -11.86
C PRO A 20 -3.82 3.45 -10.44
N LEU A 21 -4.11 4.60 -9.83
CA LEU A 21 -3.77 4.90 -8.44
C LEU A 21 -5.00 4.69 -7.55
N SER A 22 -4.83 3.94 -6.48
CA SER A 22 -5.87 3.72 -5.48
C SER A 22 -5.26 3.51 -4.10
N ASN A 23 -6.01 3.89 -3.07
CA ASN A 23 -5.73 3.55 -1.68
C ASN A 23 -6.65 2.42 -1.15
N VAL A 24 -7.47 1.83 -2.02
CA VAL A 24 -8.37 0.69 -1.72
C VAL A 24 -8.22 -0.36 -2.82
N PHE A 25 -8.09 -1.62 -2.42
CA PHE A 25 -8.00 -2.76 -3.32
C PHE A 25 -8.55 -4.02 -2.62
N ASN A 26 -8.91 -5.02 -3.42
CA ASN A 26 -9.27 -6.35 -2.93
C ASN A 26 -8.04 -7.25 -2.92
N ALA A 27 -7.90 -8.08 -1.90
CA ALA A 27 -6.81 -9.04 -1.79
C ALA A 27 -7.24 -10.27 -0.98
N ASP A 28 -6.63 -11.41 -1.29
CA ASP A 28 -6.71 -12.60 -0.47
C ASP A 28 -5.68 -12.53 0.65
N ILE A 29 -6.11 -12.78 1.88
CA ILE A 29 -5.25 -12.68 3.07
C ILE A 29 -5.09 -14.06 3.68
N VAL A 30 -3.82 -14.50 3.81
CA VAL A 30 -3.47 -15.63 4.67
C VAL A 30 -3.16 -15.09 6.06
N TRP A 31 -4.11 -15.24 6.98
CA TRP A 31 -3.95 -14.75 8.35
C TRP A 31 -3.17 -15.76 9.20
N MET A 32 -2.07 -15.32 9.79
CA MET A 32 -1.16 -16.18 10.55
C MET A 32 -0.99 -15.77 12.02
N HIS A 33 -1.68 -14.71 12.45
CA HIS A 33 -1.62 -14.26 13.84
C HIS A 33 -2.60 -15.07 14.71
N GLU A 34 -2.25 -15.30 15.98
CA GLU A 34 -3.08 -16.05 16.93
C GLU A 34 -4.43 -15.36 17.18
N ASP A 35 -4.39 -14.05 17.47
CA ASP A 35 -5.60 -13.24 17.55
C ASP A 35 -6.25 -13.05 16.18
N ALA A 36 -7.59 -13.07 16.16
CA ALA A 36 -8.38 -12.82 14.96
C ALA A 36 -8.12 -11.41 14.40
N LEU A 37 -8.13 -11.30 13.07
CA LEU A 37 -8.16 -10.01 12.38
C LEU A 37 -9.41 -9.25 12.79
N THR A 38 -9.25 -7.95 13.09
CA THR A 38 -10.35 -7.05 13.45
C THR A 38 -10.56 -6.04 12.32
N PRO A 39 -11.68 -6.10 11.58
CA PRO A 39 -11.99 -5.09 10.56
C PRO A 39 -12.01 -3.67 11.13
N GLY A 40 -11.51 -2.70 10.37
CA GLY A 40 -11.39 -1.30 10.81
C GLY A 40 -10.25 -1.01 11.79
N LYS A 41 -9.52 -2.02 12.29
CA LYS A 41 -8.28 -1.80 13.05
C LYS A 41 -7.14 -1.40 12.11
N LEU A 42 -6.29 -0.47 12.57
CA LEU A 42 -5.06 -0.12 11.85
C LEU A 42 -4.02 -1.23 11.97
N TYR A 43 -3.44 -1.60 10.84
CA TYR A 43 -2.33 -2.52 10.69
C TYR A 43 -1.25 -1.87 9.82
N ASP A 44 0.00 -2.23 10.04
CA ASP A 44 1.08 -1.87 9.12
C ASP A 44 1.00 -2.74 7.86
N ILE A 45 0.87 -2.09 6.71
CA ILE A 45 0.84 -2.69 5.39
C ILE A 45 2.12 -2.32 4.67
N LYS A 46 2.91 -3.34 4.34
CA LYS A 46 4.13 -3.20 3.55
C LYS A 46 3.87 -3.65 2.12
N LEU A 47 4.03 -2.74 1.17
CA LEU A 47 4.02 -3.02 -0.27
C LEU A 47 5.39 -2.68 -0.85
N ALA A 48 6.16 -3.71 -1.21
CA ALA A 48 7.54 -3.58 -1.66
C ALA A 48 8.39 -2.72 -0.69
N THR A 49 8.75 -1.50 -1.09
CA THR A 49 9.58 -0.56 -0.30
C THR A 49 8.75 0.47 0.49
N ARG A 50 7.42 0.46 0.34
CA ARG A 50 6.51 1.39 1.01
C ARG A 50 5.89 0.71 2.23
N ASP A 51 6.01 1.37 3.38
CA ASP A 51 5.34 1.00 4.63
C ASP A 51 4.28 2.07 4.93
N LEU A 52 3.05 1.65 5.27
CA LEU A 52 1.97 2.56 5.65
C LEU A 52 0.99 1.89 6.62
N ALA A 53 0.27 2.70 7.40
CA ALA A 53 -0.86 2.20 8.17
C ALA A 53 -2.11 2.12 7.29
N GLY A 54 -2.84 1.00 7.38
CA GLY A 54 -4.09 0.78 6.66
C GLY A 54 -5.04 -0.10 7.45
N GLN A 55 -6.22 -0.36 6.88
CA GLN A 55 -7.26 -1.16 7.52
C GLN A 55 -7.84 -2.17 6.54
N VAL A 56 -8.29 -3.31 7.06
CA VAL A 56 -9.12 -4.25 6.30
C VAL A 56 -10.59 -3.89 6.54
N SER A 57 -11.33 -3.71 5.44
CA SER A 57 -12.78 -3.48 5.48
C SER A 57 -13.53 -4.82 5.34
N ALA A 58 -14.76 -4.88 5.87
CA ALA A 58 -15.65 -6.04 5.81
C ALA A 58 -16.79 -5.80 4.81
#